data_AF-A0A651H514-F1
#
_entry.id   AF-A0A651H514-F1
#
_cell.length_a   1.000
_cell.length_b   1.000
_cell.length_c   1.000
_cell.angle_alpha   90.00
_cell.angle_beta   90.00
_cell.angle_gamma   90.00
#
_symmetry.space_group_name_H-M   'P 1'
#
loop_
_entity.id
_entity.type
_entity.pdbx_description
1 polymer ?
#
loop_
_entity_poly.entity_id
_entity_poly.type
_entity_poly.pdbx_seq_one_letter_code
_entity_poly.pdbx_strand_id
1 'polypeptide(L)' 'MKQPAKAPAHLIGVGLDNEDGHKRLTRGDQFALVGGSEETHARMTETVLKTFETLQHRGKRLEQVEPRELAEILHRNRPD' A
#
# COMPACT_ATOMS: atom_id res chain seq x y z
N MET A 1 12.89 -12.59 -24.62
CA MET A 1 13.78 -12.48 -23.45
C MET A 1 12.91 -12.50 -22.20
N LYS A 2 13.04 -13.50 -21.33
CA LYS A 2 12.34 -13.50 -20.03
C LYS A 2 13.08 -12.51 -19.13
N GLN A 3 12.41 -11.46 -18.66
CA GLN A 3 13.00 -10.55 -17.67
C GLN A 3 13.39 -11.36 -16.42
N PRO A 4 14.56 -11.11 -15.82
CA PRO A 4 14.94 -11.77 -14.57
C PRO A 4 13.87 -11.43 -13.51
N ALA A 5 13.44 -12.42 -12.74
CA ALA A 5 12.47 -12.20 -11.67
C ALA A 5 13.07 -11.20 -10.67
N LYS A 6 12.48 -10.00 -10.59
CA LYS A 6 12.87 -8.96 -9.62
C LYS A 6 12.66 -9.53 -8.21
N ALA A 7 13.53 -9.12 -7.28
CA ALA A 7 13.43 -9.51 -5.87
C ALA A 7 12.03 -9.19 -5.31
N PRO A 8 11.52 -9.97 -4.34
CA PRO A 8 10.21 -9.71 -3.77
C PRO A 8 10.15 -8.29 -3.18
N ALA A 9 9.07 -7.58 -3.48
CA ALA A 9 8.79 -6.23 -2.98
C ALA A 9 7.65 -6.27 -1.95
N HIS A 10 7.70 -5.36 -0.97
CA HIS A 10 6.69 -5.21 0.07
C HIS A 10 6.42 -3.73 0.36
N LEU A 11 5.14 -3.34 0.44
CA LEU A 11 4.71 -1.98 0.76
C LEU A 11 4.42 -1.88 2.27
N ILE A 12 5.04 -0.91 2.95
CA ILE A 12 4.79 -0.68 4.38
C ILE A 12 4.19 0.72 4.56
N GLY A 13 3.01 0.78 5.18
CA GLY A 13 2.37 2.02 5.61
C GLY A 13 2.40 2.14 7.14
N VAL A 14 2.77 3.31 7.65
CA VAL A 14 2.90 3.57 9.09
C VAL A 14 2.11 4.82 9.45
N GLY A 15 1.14 4.68 10.34
CA GLY A 15 0.40 5.79 10.93
C GLY A 15 0.95 6.13 12.32
N LEU A 16 1.17 7.42 12.60
CA LEU A 16 1.82 7.92 13.82
C LEU A 16 0.95 8.90 14.62
N ASP A 17 -0.32 9.03 14.26
CA ASP A 17 -1.29 9.97 14.84
C ASP A 17 -2.24 9.27 15.84
N ASN A 18 -1.81 8.14 16.40
CA ASN A 18 -2.66 7.38 17.31
C ASN A 18 -2.58 7.90 18.76
N GLU A 19 -3.70 8.39 19.28
CA GLU A 19 -3.81 8.90 20.67
C GLU A 19 -4.73 8.04 21.56
N ASP A 20 -5.47 7.11 20.98
CA ASP A 20 -6.50 6.31 21.66
C ASP A 20 -5.96 5.03 22.35
N GLY A 21 -4.67 4.74 22.20
CA GLY A 21 -4.03 3.55 22.76
C GLY A 21 -4.34 2.23 22.03
N HIS A 22 -5.09 2.24 20.94
CA HIS A 22 -5.40 1.05 20.16
C HIS A 22 -4.27 0.68 19.18
N LYS A 23 -3.97 -0.62 19.12
CA LYS A 23 -3.06 -1.18 18.11
C LYS A 23 -3.83 -1.52 16.84
N ARG A 24 -3.49 -0.88 15.74
CA ARG A 24 -4.06 -1.18 14.42
C ARG A 24 -3.03 -1.87 13.52
N LEU A 25 -3.44 -2.96 12.87
CA LEU A 25 -2.58 -3.76 12.00
C LEU A 25 -3.41 -4.41 10.89
N THR A 26 -3.08 -4.09 9.64
CA THR A 26 -3.62 -4.76 8.45
C THR A 26 -2.45 -5.35 7.66
N ARG A 27 -2.58 -6.60 7.21
CA ARG A 27 -1.55 -7.30 6.43
C ARG A 27 -2.15 -7.95 5.19
N GLY A 28 -1.40 -7.91 4.10
CA GLY A 28 -1.65 -8.68 2.88
C GLY A 28 -0.33 -9.26 2.34
N ASP A 29 -0.41 -10.04 1.26
CA ASP A 29 0.73 -10.79 0.72
C ASP A 29 1.95 -9.89 0.39
N GLN A 30 1.68 -8.68 -0.11
CA GLN A 30 2.72 -7.72 -0.52
C GLN A 30 2.64 -6.39 0.23
N PHE A 31 1.88 -6.30 1.34
CA PHE A 31 1.83 -5.08 2.14
C PHE A 31 1.55 -5.27 3.63
N ALA A 32 1.94 -4.29 4.44
CA ALA A 32 1.57 -4.18 5.84
C ALA A 32 1.26 -2.72 6.21
N LEU A 33 0.18 -2.50 6.95
CA LEU A 33 -0.21 -1.22 7.53
C LEU A 33 -0.18 -1.32 9.05
N VAL A 34 0.54 -0.42 9.70
CA VAL A 34 0.76 -0.46 11.14
C VAL A 34 0.44 0.89 11.76
N GLY A 35 -0.36 0.90 12.83
CA GLY A 35 -0.67 2.10 13.59
C GLY A 35 -1.64 3.06 12.87
N GLY A 36 -1.64 4.29 13.35
CA GLY A 36 -2.58 5.35 12.96
C GLY A 36 -3.80 5.42 13.86
N SER A 37 -4.41 6.60 13.89
CA SER A 37 -5.77 6.79 14.41
C SER A 37 -6.76 5.90 13.65
N GLU A 38 -8.00 5.78 14.13
CA GLU A 38 -9.05 5.04 13.42
C GLU A 38 -9.23 5.54 11.99
N GLU A 39 -9.33 6.87 11.84
CA GLU A 39 -9.49 7.53 10.55
C GLU A 39 -8.27 7.31 9.65
N THR A 40 -7.07 7.61 10.14
CA THR A 40 -5.84 7.46 9.34
C THR A 40 -5.60 6.01 8.93
N HIS A 41 -5.86 5.05 9.82
CA HIS A 41 -5.73 3.63 9.49
C HIS A 41 -6.74 3.18 8.43
N ALA A 42 -7.99 3.64 8.53
CA ALA A 42 -9.02 3.35 7.53
C ALA A 42 -8.64 3.94 6.17
N ARG A 43 -8.20 5.20 6.13
CA ARG A 43 -7.74 5.87 4.90
C ARG A 43 -6.53 5.19 4.27
N MET A 44 -5.54 4.77 5.07
CA MET A 44 -4.41 3.98 4.58
C MET A 44 -4.86 2.65 3.98
N THR A 45 -5.80 1.96 4.65
CA THR A 45 -6.33 0.67 4.18
C THR A 45 -7.01 0.81 2.83
N GLU A 46 -7.91 1.79 2.69
CA GLU A 46 -8.58 2.07 1.42
C GLU A 46 -7.60 2.41 0.30
N THR A 47 -6.61 3.29 0.59
CA THR A 47 -5.59 3.71 -0.38
C THR A 47 -4.81 2.52 -0.92
N VAL A 48 -4.39 1.60 -0.04
CA VAL A 48 -3.62 0.43 -0.43
C VAL A 48 -4.47 -0.54 -1.24
N LEU A 49 -5.71 -0.82 -0.82
CA LEU A 49 -6.60 -1.72 -1.55
C LEU A 49 -6.85 -1.23 -2.99
N LYS A 50 -7.23 0.05 -3.16
CA LYS A 50 -7.43 0.65 -4.49
C LYS A 50 -6.16 0.65 -5.34
N THR A 51 -4.99 0.81 -4.70
CA THR A 51 -3.70 0.73 -5.39
C THR A 51 -3.44 -0.67 -5.92
N PHE A 52 -3.64 -1.71 -5.12
CA PHE A 52 -3.47 -3.09 -5.57
C PHE A 52 -4.51 -3.51 -6.62
N GLU A 53 -5.75 -3.02 -6.53
CA GLU A 53 -6.74 -3.18 -7.62
C GLU A 53 -6.26 -2.53 -8.91
N THR A 54 -5.73 -1.30 -8.84
CA THR A 54 -5.16 -0.60 -10.00
C THR A 54 -4.00 -1.38 -10.62
N LEU A 55 -3.12 -1.97 -9.80
CA LEU A 55 -2.01 -2.79 -10.28
C LEU A 55 -2.49 -4.08 -10.95
N GLN A 56 -3.50 -4.75 -10.36
CA GLN A 56 -4.14 -5.93 -10.95
C GLN A 56 -4.78 -5.62 -12.30
N HIS A 57 -5.51 -4.50 -12.42
CA HIS A 57 -6.08 -4.05 -13.69
C HIS A 57 -5.01 -3.76 -14.76
N ARG A 58 -3.81 -3.33 -14.35
CA ARG A 58 -2.66 -3.11 -15.25
C ARG A 58 -1.85 -4.39 -15.53
N GLY A 59 -2.20 -5.52 -14.91
CA GLY A 59 -1.45 -6.77 -15.03
C GLY A 59 -0.02 -6.68 -14.47
N LYS A 60 0.24 -5.77 -13.53
CA LYS A 60 1.55 -5.56 -12.89
C LYS A 60 1.53 -6.07 -11.46
N ARG A 61 2.60 -6.74 -11.05
CA ARG A 61 2.90 -7.04 -9.64
C ARG A 61 3.74 -5.91 -9.02
N LEU A 62 3.73 -5.80 -7.69
CA LEU A 62 4.43 -4.72 -6.98
C LEU A 62 5.92 -4.63 -7.37
N GLU A 63 6.61 -5.76 -7.49
CA GLU A 63 8.04 -5.80 -7.85
C GLU A 63 8.31 -5.33 -9.29
N GLN A 64 7.29 -5.28 -10.16
CA GLN A 64 7.41 -4.83 -11.55
C GLN A 64 7.16 -3.34 -11.71
N VAL A 65 6.64 -2.66 -10.69
CA VAL A 65 6.27 -1.24 -10.72
C VAL A 65 7.45 -0.40 -10.27
N GLU A 66 7.73 0.67 -11.01
CA GLU A 66 8.78 1.61 -10.61
C GLU A 66 8.31 2.44 -9.40
N PRO A 67 9.16 2.75 -8.41
CA PRO A 67 8.74 3.43 -7.18
C PRO A 67 8.01 4.75 -7.40
N ARG A 68 8.39 5.51 -8.44
CA ARG A 68 7.70 6.76 -8.82
C ARG A 68 6.29 6.49 -9.34
N GLU A 69 6.11 5.49 -10.20
CA GLU A 69 4.78 5.10 -10.68
C GLU A 69 3.90 4.65 -9.51
N LEU A 70 4.45 3.88 -8.58
CA LEU A 70 3.73 3.45 -7.38
C LEU A 70 3.29 4.63 -6.52
N ALA A 71 4.18 5.62 -6.29
CA ALA A 71 3.86 6.82 -5.53
C ALA A 71 2.73 7.64 -6.16
N GLU A 72 2.73 7.79 -7.50
CA GLU A 72 1.66 8.47 -8.23
C GLU A 72 0.31 7.74 -8.11
N ILE A 73 0.32 6.40 -8.17
CA ILE A 73 -0.91 5.60 -7.99
C ILE A 73 -1.43 5.74 -6.55
N LEU A 74 -0.54 5.66 -5.56
CA LEU A 74 -0.90 5.84 -4.14
C LEU A 74 -1.50 7.22 -3.90
N HIS A 75 -0.88 8.28 -4.45
CA HIS A 75 -1.38 9.64 -4.30
C HIS A 75 -2.76 9.81 -4.93
N ARG A 76 -2.97 9.25 -6.13
CA ARG A 76 -4.26 9.29 -6.84
C ARG A 76 -5.38 8.55 -6.09
N ASN A 77 -5.05 7.45 -5.43
CA ASN A 77 -6.02 6.58 -4.75
C ASN A 77 -6.27 6.96 -3.29
N ARG A 78 -5.60 8.00 -2.79
CA ARG A 78 -5.82 8.50 -1.43
C ARG A 78 -7.20 9.16 -1.34
N PRO A 79 -8.07 8.75 -0.40
CA PRO A 79 -9.35 9.42 -0.19
C PRO A 79 -9.14 10.85 0.33
N ASP A 80 -10.02 11.77 -0.09
CA ASP A 80 -10.03 13.17 0.33
C ASP A 80 -10.15 13.32 1.86
#